data_AF-A0A2N9NEX2-F1
#
_entry.id   AF-A0A2N9NEX2-F1
#
_cell.length_a   1.000
_cell.length_b   1.000
_cell.length_c   1.000
_cell.angle_alpha   90.00
_cell.angle_beta   90.00
_cell.angle_gamma   90.00
#
_symmetry.space_group_name_H-M   'P 1'
#
loop_
_entity.id
_entity.type
_entity.pdbx_description
1 polymer ?
#
loop_
_entity_poly.entity_id
_entity_poly.type
_entity_poly.pdbx_seq_one_letter_code
_entity_poly.pdbx_strand_id
1 'polypeptide(L)'
;MELNTEQAFEARRARSDAPYRTSGGGDFGSWTIGMGRGAVLSLRGLQIKNRLKICDTADCKSIAKLRYFVGRRHRLCFFRQTNEFFTGRMKFTPGSGFILVLFLGTCLTLEARDRWSALSQIESGDRDDVQGRAGEISRYQIKPQVWQRFAPAGSDWKNAKDSLLVAKAVMEERCVTFERSFHRPPTDFEFFILWNAPSQVGHPSKAVARRAGRFCNLVGDGG
;
A
#
# COMPACT_ATOMS: atom_id res chain seq x y z
N MET A 1 -0.12 0.27 31.76
CA MET A 1 -1.02 -0.70 31.12
C MET A 1 -0.82 -0.56 29.62
N GLU A 2 0.31 -1.08 29.11
CA GLU A 2 0.65 -1.02 27.68
C GLU A 2 -0.11 -2.13 26.96
N LEU A 3 -1.13 -1.75 26.19
CA LEU A 3 -1.77 -2.64 25.24
C LEU A 3 -0.77 -2.95 24.13
N ASN A 4 -0.38 -4.22 24.04
CA ASN A 4 0.57 -4.73 23.06
C ASN A 4 0.07 -4.39 21.64
N THR A 5 0.85 -3.60 20.90
CA THR A 5 0.55 -3.08 19.56
C THR A 5 0.15 -4.17 18.57
N GLU A 6 0.65 -5.39 18.78
CA GLU A 6 0.24 -6.58 18.01
C GLU A 6 -1.23 -6.94 18.20
N GLN A 7 -1.77 -6.89 19.42
CA GLN A 7 -3.18 -7.22 19.67
C GLN A 7 -4.11 -6.18 19.04
N ALA A 8 -3.69 -4.91 18.98
CA ALA A 8 -4.44 -3.86 18.29
C ALA A 8 -4.42 -4.05 16.75
N PHE A 9 -3.36 -4.67 16.21
CA PHE A 9 -3.25 -5.00 14.79
C PHE A 9 -4.07 -6.25 14.44
N GLU A 10 -4.00 -7.32 15.24
CA GLU A 10 -4.80 -8.53 15.04
C GLU A 10 -6.30 -8.27 15.17
N ALA A 11 -6.72 -7.48 16.17
CA ALA A 11 -8.13 -7.11 16.34
C ALA A 11 -8.67 -6.24 15.17
N ARG A 12 -7.80 -5.60 14.38
CA ARG A 12 -8.18 -4.89 13.14
C ARG A 12 -8.26 -5.83 11.95
N ARG A 13 -7.32 -6.78 11.82
CA ARG A 13 -7.35 -7.84 10.79
C ARG A 13 -8.64 -8.65 10.88
N ALA A 14 -9.10 -8.96 12.09
CA ALA A 14 -10.37 -9.67 12.31
C ALA A 14 -11.63 -8.88 11.87
N ARG A 15 -11.56 -7.54 11.76
CA ARG A 15 -12.70 -6.72 11.27
C ARG A 15 -12.73 -6.59 9.75
N SER A 16 -11.60 -6.67 9.07
CA SER A 16 -11.54 -6.61 7.60
C SER A 16 -12.09 -7.87 6.92
N ASP A 17 -12.17 -9.00 7.63
CA ASP A 17 -12.73 -10.26 7.11
C ASP A 17 -14.26 -10.36 7.28
N ALA A 18 -14.92 -9.34 7.84
CA ALA A 18 -16.38 -9.31 7.88
C ALA A 18 -16.95 -9.11 6.47
N PRO A 19 -17.84 -10.00 5.98
CA PRO A 19 -18.39 -9.91 4.63
C PRO A 19 -19.18 -8.61 4.44
N TYR A 20 -18.88 -7.91 3.33
CA TYR A 20 -19.57 -6.69 2.92
C TYR A 20 -21.06 -6.99 2.71
N ARG A 21 -21.91 -6.55 3.64
CA ARG A 21 -23.36 -6.62 3.51
C ARG A 21 -23.79 -5.60 2.46
N THR A 22 -24.02 -6.04 1.23
CA THR A 22 -24.68 -5.25 0.20
C THR A 22 -26.12 -5.00 0.64
N SER A 23 -26.39 -3.85 1.26
CA SER A 23 -27.74 -3.36 1.48
C SER A 23 -28.31 -2.92 0.14
N GLY A 24 -29.14 -3.78 -0.46
CA GLY A 24 -29.97 -3.46 -1.61
C GLY A 24 -30.93 -2.33 -1.29
N GLY A 25 -31.27 -1.57 -2.33
CA GLY A 25 -32.23 -0.48 -2.28
C GLY A 25 -33.62 -0.94 -1.85
N GLY A 26 -34.32 -0.04 -1.16
CA GLY A 26 -35.70 -0.21 -0.75
C GLY A 26 -36.18 1.05 -0.01
N ASP A 27 -37.01 1.82 -0.71
CA ASP A 27 -38.06 2.72 -0.23
C ASP A 27 -37.80 3.69 0.94
N PHE A 28 -37.75 4.97 0.57
CA PHE A 28 -38.11 6.10 1.43
C PHE A 28 -39.61 6.06 1.73
N GLY A 29 -39.99 5.34 2.79
CA GLY A 29 -41.32 5.35 3.40
C GLY A 29 -41.32 6.12 4.72
N SER A 30 -41.90 7.32 4.69
CA SER A 30 -42.32 8.16 5.81
C SER A 30 -42.89 7.35 7.00
N TRP A 31 -42.38 7.59 8.22
CA TRP A 31 -43.16 7.42 9.44
C TRP A 31 -42.89 8.53 10.46
N THR A 32 -44.00 8.96 11.04
CA THR A 32 -44.26 10.10 11.91
C THR A 32 -43.78 9.89 13.34
N ILE A 33 -43.47 11.02 13.98
CA ILE A 33 -43.14 11.15 15.40
C ILE A 33 -44.42 10.91 16.23
N GLY A 34 -44.38 9.92 17.12
CA GLY A 34 -45.42 9.69 18.14
C GLY A 34 -44.78 9.49 19.51
N MET A 35 -44.83 10.53 20.35
CA MET A 35 -44.55 10.42 21.79
C MET A 35 -45.66 9.63 22.48
N GLY A 36 -45.30 8.62 23.28
CA GLY A 36 -46.24 7.86 24.10
C GLY A 36 -45.55 7.31 25.34
N ARG A 37 -46.02 7.75 26.52
CA ARG A 37 -45.52 7.42 27.85
C ARG A 37 -45.81 5.97 28.26
N GLY A 38 -44.88 5.39 29.02
CA GLY A 38 -45.14 4.58 30.21
C GLY A 38 -45.78 3.19 30.02
N ALA A 39 -44.98 2.14 30.24
CA ALA A 39 -45.43 0.92 30.90
C ALA A 39 -44.22 0.14 31.45
N VAL A 40 -44.17 0.00 32.78
CA VAL A 40 -43.34 -0.96 33.49
C VAL A 40 -44.09 -2.29 33.46
N LEU A 41 -43.54 -3.30 32.77
CA LEU A 41 -43.99 -4.68 32.91
C LEU A 41 -42.78 -5.61 33.02
N SER A 42 -42.53 -5.98 34.28
CA SER A 42 -41.83 -7.19 34.67
C SER A 42 -42.60 -8.40 34.17
N LEU A 43 -41.93 -9.34 33.48
CA LEU A 43 -42.36 -10.74 33.43
C LEU A 43 -41.17 -11.65 33.10
N ARG A 44 -41.21 -12.78 33.80
CA ARG A 44 -40.18 -13.80 33.97
C ARG A 44 -39.91 -14.59 32.68
N GLY A 45 -38.67 -15.05 32.57
CA GLY A 45 -38.33 -16.43 32.21
C GLY A 45 -38.79 -16.94 30.84
N LEU A 46 -37.91 -16.86 29.85
CA LEU A 46 -37.91 -17.78 28.71
C LEU A 46 -36.51 -18.39 28.55
N GLN A 47 -36.41 -19.65 28.95
CA GLN A 47 -35.31 -20.56 28.63
C GLN A 47 -35.38 -20.92 27.14
N ILE A 48 -34.53 -20.30 26.31
CA ILE A 48 -34.34 -20.72 24.93
C ILE A 48 -33.17 -21.69 24.88
N LYS A 49 -33.50 -22.99 24.83
CA LYS A 49 -32.56 -24.07 24.47
C LYS A 49 -32.22 -23.93 22.99
N ASN A 50 -31.12 -23.24 22.68
CA ASN A 50 -30.57 -23.24 21.32
C ASN A 50 -29.78 -24.53 21.07
N ARG A 51 -30.45 -25.43 20.34
CA ARG A 51 -29.92 -26.65 19.76
C ARG A 51 -29.02 -26.26 18.58
N LEU A 52 -27.71 -26.13 18.81
CA LEU A 52 -26.73 -26.06 17.73
C LEU A 52 -26.79 -27.38 16.94
N LYS A 53 -27.37 -27.33 15.74
CA LYS A 53 -27.10 -28.34 14.71
C LYS A 53 -25.78 -27.98 14.07
N ILE A 54 -24.78 -28.80 14.39
CA ILE A 54 -23.52 -28.93 13.69
C ILE A 54 -23.86 -29.38 12.27
N CYS A 55 -23.54 -28.55 11.28
CA CYS A 55 -23.41 -28.99 9.90
C CYS A 55 -21.93 -29.28 9.69
N ASP A 56 -21.59 -30.55 9.85
CA ASP A 56 -20.44 -31.19 9.23
C ASP A 56 -20.66 -31.21 7.72
N THR A 57 -19.79 -30.57 6.94
CA THR A 57 -19.26 -31.15 5.70
C THR A 57 -17.92 -30.52 5.37
N ALA A 58 -16.91 -31.39 5.42
CA ALA A 58 -15.59 -31.38 4.80
C ALA A 58 -15.32 -30.32 3.72
N ASP A 59 -14.17 -29.64 3.80
CA ASP A 59 -13.01 -30.03 2.99
C ASP A 59 -11.72 -29.42 3.55
N CYS A 60 -10.95 -30.24 4.27
CA CYS A 60 -9.70 -29.89 4.91
C CYS A 60 -8.56 -30.62 4.20
N LYS A 61 -8.21 -30.21 2.97
CA LYS A 61 -6.98 -30.64 2.29
C LYS A 61 -6.43 -29.52 1.40
N SER A 62 -5.63 -28.62 1.99
CA SER A 62 -4.38 -28.08 1.41
C SER A 62 -3.79 -26.97 2.28
N ILE A 63 -3.48 -27.26 3.54
CA ILE A 63 -2.53 -26.46 4.34
C ILE A 63 -1.22 -27.24 4.36
N ALA A 64 -0.43 -27.07 3.30
CA ALA A 64 0.97 -27.49 3.26
C ALA A 64 1.71 -26.71 2.17
N LYS A 65 1.91 -25.40 2.37
CA LYS A 65 3.05 -24.67 1.76
C LYS A 65 3.28 -23.30 2.42
N LEU A 66 3.49 -23.32 3.73
CA LEU A 66 4.24 -22.26 4.41
C LEU A 66 5.63 -22.80 4.68
N ARG A 67 6.59 -22.45 3.81
CA ARG A 67 8.03 -22.39 4.12
C ARG A 67 8.79 -21.80 2.93
N TYR A 68 9.59 -20.78 3.26
CA TYR A 68 10.64 -20.12 2.46
C TYR A 68 10.21 -19.04 1.44
N PHE A 69 10.19 -17.79 1.91
CA PHE A 69 10.63 -16.66 1.10
C PHE A 69 11.66 -15.82 1.88
N VAL A 70 12.82 -16.42 2.12
CA VAL A 70 14.06 -15.71 2.41
C VAL A 70 15.11 -16.33 1.49
N GLY A 71 15.71 -15.51 0.63
CA GLY A 71 16.88 -15.90 -0.15
C GLY A 71 16.70 -15.93 -1.67
N ARG A 72 16.44 -14.76 -2.29
CA ARG A 72 16.98 -14.53 -3.64
C ARG A 72 18.49 -14.33 -3.52
N ARG A 73 19.22 -15.44 -3.53
CA ARG A 73 20.63 -15.45 -3.90
C ARG A 73 20.69 -14.98 -5.35
N HIS A 74 21.10 -13.73 -5.54
CA HIS A 74 21.63 -13.28 -6.82
C HIS A 74 22.72 -14.28 -7.21
N ARG A 75 22.50 -14.97 -8.33
CA ARG A 75 23.60 -15.61 -9.04
C ARG A 75 24.55 -14.48 -9.39
N LEU A 76 25.74 -14.55 -8.81
CA LEU A 76 26.92 -13.89 -9.31
C LEU A 76 27.04 -14.27 -10.79
N CYS A 77 26.59 -13.39 -11.68
CA CYS A 77 27.19 -13.30 -12.99
C CYS A 77 28.60 -12.79 -12.72
N PHE A 78 29.50 -13.76 -12.57
CA PHE A 78 30.94 -13.57 -12.66
C PHE A 78 31.18 -13.06 -14.09
N PHE A 79 31.08 -11.75 -14.28
CA PHE A 79 31.49 -11.10 -15.51
C PHE A 79 33.02 -11.14 -15.50
N ARG A 80 33.55 -12.25 -16.01
CA ARG A 80 34.94 -12.45 -16.33
C ARG A 80 35.30 -11.43 -17.40
N GLN A 81 35.73 -10.25 -16.97
CA GLN A 81 36.30 -9.23 -17.82
C GLN A 81 37.64 -9.77 -18.32
N THR A 82 37.63 -10.32 -19.53
CA THR A 82 38.86 -10.65 -20.25
C THR A 82 39.54 -9.34 -20.61
N ASN A 83 40.62 -9.03 -19.89
CA ASN A 83 41.61 -8.04 -20.27
C ASN A 83 42.29 -8.50 -21.57
N GLU A 84 41.70 -8.13 -22.71
CA GLU A 84 42.46 -8.11 -23.97
C GLU A 84 43.41 -6.92 -23.91
N PHE A 85 44.65 -7.27 -23.64
CA PHE A 85 45.84 -6.44 -23.70
C PHE A 85 45.93 -5.73 -25.07
N PHE A 86 45.44 -4.49 -25.15
CA PHE A 86 45.79 -3.59 -26.24
C PHE A 86 47.15 -2.95 -25.89
N THR A 87 48.24 -3.57 -26.31
CA THR A 87 49.60 -3.02 -26.22
C THR A 87 49.80 -1.91 -27.27
N GLY A 88 48.97 -0.88 -27.20
CA GLY A 88 49.20 0.38 -27.91
C GLY A 88 50.16 1.24 -27.12
N ARG A 89 51.41 1.33 -27.57
CA ARG A 89 52.46 2.19 -26.99
C ARG A 89 52.12 3.68 -27.21
N MET A 90 51.18 4.22 -26.45
CA MET A 90 50.90 5.66 -26.43
C MET A 90 52.01 6.37 -25.65
N LYS A 91 52.72 7.27 -26.34
CA LYS A 91 53.72 8.15 -25.73
C LYS A 91 52.97 9.23 -24.93
N PHE A 92 52.95 9.08 -23.61
CA PHE A 92 52.45 10.09 -22.68
C PHE A 92 53.42 11.26 -22.64
N THR A 93 53.00 12.43 -23.13
CA THR A 93 53.66 13.70 -22.84
C THR A 93 53.31 14.14 -21.42
N PRO A 94 54.29 14.38 -20.53
CA PRO A 94 54.04 14.79 -19.15
C PRO A 94 53.63 16.26 -19.14
N GLY A 95 52.34 16.54 -19.02
CA GLY A 95 51.84 17.91 -18.92
C GLY A 95 50.32 18.06 -18.86
N SER A 96 49.55 17.06 -19.30
CA SER A 96 48.10 17.24 -19.53
C SER A 96 47.22 16.13 -18.94
N GLY A 97 47.74 15.35 -17.98
CA GLY A 97 47.08 14.14 -17.48
C GLY A 97 46.19 14.31 -16.24
N PHE A 98 46.35 15.39 -15.47
CA PHE A 98 45.64 15.54 -14.19
C PHE A 98 44.22 16.10 -14.32
N ILE A 99 43.86 16.71 -15.46
CA ILE A 99 42.53 17.31 -15.63
C ILE A 99 41.49 16.28 -16.13
N LEU A 100 41.92 15.21 -16.81
CA LEU A 100 40.97 14.25 -17.41
C LEU A 100 40.39 13.23 -16.41
N VAL A 101 41.07 12.99 -15.29
CA VAL A 101 40.64 12.00 -14.28
C VAL A 101 39.55 12.56 -13.34
N LEU A 102 39.42 13.89 -13.23
CA LEU A 102 38.36 14.53 -12.43
C LEU A 102 37.02 14.66 -13.17
N PHE A 103 36.96 14.44 -14.49
CA PHE A 103 35.74 14.58 -15.29
C PHE A 103 34.97 13.26 -15.51
N LEU A 104 35.58 12.10 -15.20
CA LEU A 104 34.96 10.77 -15.40
C LEU A 104 34.41 10.13 -14.11
N GLY A 105 34.27 10.90 -13.03
CA GLY A 105 33.85 10.41 -11.71
C GLY A 105 32.39 10.71 -11.33
N THR A 106 31.64 11.43 -12.17
CA THR A 106 30.20 11.66 -11.95
C THR A 106 29.39 10.62 -12.72
N CYS A 107 29.60 9.35 -12.40
CA CYS A 107 28.61 8.33 -12.74
C CYS A 107 27.34 8.69 -11.99
N LEU A 108 26.35 9.16 -12.74
CA LEU A 108 24.98 9.38 -12.29
C LEU A 108 24.54 8.15 -11.49
N THR A 109 24.44 8.28 -10.17
CA THR A 109 23.75 7.29 -9.34
C THR A 109 22.27 7.38 -9.67
N LEU A 110 21.82 6.64 -10.69
CA LEU A 110 20.42 6.32 -10.89
C LEU A 110 20.03 5.37 -9.75
N GLU A 111 19.65 5.96 -8.61
CA GLU A 111 19.13 5.22 -7.46
C GLU A 111 17.67 4.87 -7.73
N ALA A 112 17.36 3.58 -7.88
CA ALA A 112 15.98 3.10 -7.89
C ALA A 112 15.31 3.51 -6.58
N ARG A 113 14.31 4.39 -6.66
CA ARG A 113 13.56 4.78 -5.48
C ARG A 113 12.58 3.69 -5.09
N ASP A 114 12.41 3.52 -3.78
CA ASP A 114 11.34 2.68 -3.27
C ASP A 114 9.96 3.30 -3.62
N ARG A 115 8.94 2.45 -3.72
CA ARG A 115 7.58 2.87 -4.09
C ARG A 115 7.04 4.00 -3.22
N TRP A 116 7.38 4.04 -1.93
CA TRP A 116 6.87 5.05 -1.01
C TRP A 116 7.56 6.39 -1.22
N SER A 117 8.88 6.41 -1.41
CA SER A 117 9.60 7.64 -1.79
C SER A 117 9.09 8.20 -3.12
N ALA A 118 8.92 7.35 -4.14
CA ALA A 118 8.36 7.78 -5.42
C ALA A 118 6.93 8.35 -5.27
N LEU A 119 6.12 7.74 -4.40
CA LEU A 119 4.75 8.18 -4.14
C LEU A 119 4.71 9.54 -3.44
N SER A 120 5.48 9.75 -2.36
CA SER A 120 5.49 11.05 -1.67
C SER A 120 6.09 12.17 -2.52
N GLN A 121 7.07 11.85 -3.36
CA GLN A 121 7.62 12.80 -4.32
C GLN A 121 6.56 13.28 -5.32
N ILE A 122 5.71 12.38 -5.82
CA ILE A 122 4.64 12.72 -6.78
C ILE A 122 3.49 13.46 -6.12
N GLU A 123 3.09 13.07 -4.91
CA GLU A 123 1.88 13.60 -4.28
C GLU A 123 2.11 14.96 -3.60
N SER A 124 3.24 15.15 -2.91
CA SER A 124 3.50 16.39 -2.15
C SER A 124 4.85 17.04 -2.45
N GLY A 125 5.75 16.32 -3.12
CA GLY A 125 7.16 16.69 -3.20
C GLY A 125 7.91 16.44 -1.90
N ASP A 126 7.60 15.33 -1.21
CA ASP A 126 8.20 14.92 0.06
C ASP A 126 7.95 15.88 1.25
N ARG A 127 6.88 16.67 1.20
CA ARG A 127 6.52 17.61 2.26
C ARG A 127 5.46 17.00 3.19
N ASP A 128 5.78 16.90 4.47
CA ASP A 128 4.98 16.14 5.44
C ASP A 128 3.70 16.85 5.91
N ASP A 129 3.65 18.17 5.86
CA ASP A 129 2.57 18.99 6.41
C ASP A 129 1.64 19.61 5.34
N VAL A 130 1.67 19.08 4.12
CA VAL A 130 0.88 19.60 2.99
C VAL A 130 -0.58 19.19 3.10
N GLN A 131 -1.45 20.19 2.94
CA GLN A 131 -2.86 19.98 2.67
C GLN A 131 -3.15 20.17 1.17
N GLY A 132 -3.81 19.18 0.58
CA GLY A 132 -4.21 19.18 -0.82
C GLY A 132 -5.42 20.08 -1.07
N ARG A 133 -5.69 20.35 -2.35
CA ARG A 133 -6.78 21.25 -2.76
C ARG A 133 -8.16 20.71 -2.36
N ALA A 134 -8.34 19.40 -2.26
CA ALA A 134 -9.59 18.79 -1.84
C ALA A 134 -9.58 18.39 -0.35
N GLY A 135 -8.67 18.97 0.44
CA GLY A 135 -8.49 18.67 1.86
C GLY A 135 -7.75 17.36 2.12
N GLU A 136 -7.02 16.83 1.14
CA GLU A 136 -6.07 15.74 1.39
C GLU A 136 -5.00 16.17 2.40
N ILE A 137 -4.47 15.23 3.17
CA ILE A 137 -3.49 15.49 4.23
C ILE A 137 -2.26 14.60 4.08
N SER A 138 -1.16 14.97 4.74
CA SER A 138 0.14 14.29 4.76
C SER A 138 0.93 14.34 3.45
N ARG A 139 2.19 13.88 3.52
CA ARG A 139 3.08 13.70 2.35
C ARG A 139 2.51 12.82 1.24
N TYR A 140 1.55 11.95 1.56
CA TYR A 140 0.94 11.03 0.60
C TYR A 140 -0.43 11.52 0.09
N GLN A 141 -0.91 12.69 0.52
CA GLN A 141 -2.21 13.25 0.11
C GLN A 141 -3.37 12.27 0.37
N ILE A 142 -3.44 11.73 1.58
CA ILE A 142 -4.48 10.82 2.05
C ILE A 142 -5.75 11.63 2.33
N LYS A 143 -6.91 11.17 1.86
CA LYS A 143 -8.20 11.81 2.19
C LYS A 143 -8.52 11.69 3.68
N PRO A 144 -9.11 12.71 4.34
CA PRO A 144 -9.42 12.65 5.77
C PRO A 144 -10.30 11.45 6.18
N GLN A 145 -11.27 11.06 5.36
CA GLN A 145 -12.11 9.89 5.66
C GLN A 145 -11.30 8.58 5.61
N VAL A 146 -10.33 8.49 4.70
CA VAL A 146 -9.42 7.34 4.62
C VAL A 146 -8.47 7.36 5.82
N TRP A 147 -7.92 8.52 6.18
CA TRP A 147 -7.09 8.66 7.37
C TRP A 147 -7.83 8.17 8.62
N GLN A 148 -9.04 8.66 8.87
CA GLN A 148 -9.86 8.27 10.02
C GLN A 148 -10.11 6.75 10.09
N ARG A 149 -10.23 6.07 8.95
CA ARG A 149 -10.46 4.62 8.90
C ARG A 149 -9.21 3.81 9.24
N PHE A 150 -8.03 4.25 8.80
CA PHE A 150 -6.80 3.45 8.89
C PHE A 150 -5.85 3.89 10.00
N ALA A 151 -5.89 5.18 10.40
CA ALA A 151 -4.98 5.73 11.39
C ALA A 151 -5.24 5.14 12.79
N PRO A 152 -4.19 4.67 13.49
CA PRO A 152 -4.27 4.44 14.94
C PRO A 152 -4.69 5.69 15.71
N ALA A 153 -5.33 5.49 16.86
CA ALA A 153 -5.67 6.59 17.75
C ALA A 153 -4.40 7.37 18.15
N GLY A 154 -4.46 8.71 18.05
CA GLY A 154 -3.33 9.59 18.35
C GLY A 154 -2.30 9.77 17.24
N SER A 155 -2.49 9.16 16.06
CA SER A 155 -1.57 9.36 14.93
C SER A 155 -1.62 10.79 14.39
N ASP A 156 -0.46 11.34 14.05
CA ASP A 156 -0.31 12.67 13.46
C ASP A 156 0.01 12.59 11.97
N TRP A 157 -0.84 13.18 11.13
CA TRP A 157 -0.64 13.19 9.68
C TRP A 157 0.51 14.08 9.23
N LYS A 158 1.04 14.94 10.11
CA LYS A 158 2.28 15.69 9.86
C LYS A 158 3.52 14.87 10.17
N ASN A 159 3.39 13.77 10.90
CA ASN A 159 4.49 12.87 11.16
C ASN A 159 4.69 11.92 9.97
N ALA A 160 5.88 11.93 9.37
CA ALA A 160 6.20 11.10 8.22
C ALA A 160 6.05 9.59 8.48
N LYS A 161 6.38 9.13 9.70
CA LYS A 161 6.30 7.72 10.08
C LYS A 161 4.85 7.26 10.22
N ASP A 162 4.02 8.04 10.90
CA ASP A 162 2.60 7.76 11.05
C ASP A 162 1.91 7.77 9.69
N SER A 163 2.24 8.76 8.84
CA SER A 163 1.71 8.84 7.49
C SER A 163 2.10 7.65 6.62
N LEU A 164 3.34 7.17 6.73
CA LEU A 164 3.79 5.98 6.02
C LEU A 164 3.06 4.72 6.52
N LEU A 165 2.85 4.60 7.84
CA LEU A 165 2.11 3.49 8.43
C LEU A 165 0.67 3.45 7.88
N VAL A 166 -0.02 4.59 7.86
CA VAL A 166 -1.37 4.70 7.31
C VAL A 166 -1.39 4.40 5.81
N ALA A 167 -0.45 4.95 5.04
CA ALA A 167 -0.35 4.70 3.60
C ALA A 167 -0.15 3.21 3.28
N LYS A 168 0.71 2.52 4.04
CA LYS A 168 0.92 1.08 3.93
C LYS A 168 -0.35 0.30 4.22
N ALA A 169 -1.07 0.61 5.29
CA ALA A 169 -2.31 -0.08 5.64
C ALA A 169 -3.40 0.12 4.55
N VAL A 170 -3.52 1.33 4.01
CA VAL A 170 -4.45 1.62 2.90
C VAL A 170 -4.12 0.79 1.67
N MET A 171 -2.84 0.71 1.30
CA MET A 171 -2.44 -0.06 0.11
C MET A 171 -2.47 -1.56 0.33
N GLU A 172 -2.22 -2.06 1.53
CA GLU A 172 -2.37 -3.49 1.84
C GLU A 172 -3.79 -3.96 1.53
N GLU A 173 -4.81 -3.26 2.03
CA GLU A 173 -6.22 -3.59 1.74
C GLU A 173 -6.53 -3.56 0.23
N ARG A 174 -6.02 -2.53 -0.47
CA ARG A 174 -6.26 -2.35 -1.91
C ARG A 174 -5.54 -3.41 -2.75
N CYS A 175 -4.30 -3.76 -2.42
CA CYS A 175 -3.53 -4.80 -3.08
C CYS A 175 -4.16 -6.18 -2.86
N VAL A 176 -4.59 -6.50 -1.64
CA VAL A 176 -5.33 -7.75 -1.36
C VAL A 176 -6.61 -7.83 -2.19
N THR A 177 -7.35 -6.73 -2.29
CA THR A 177 -8.57 -6.67 -3.12
C THR A 177 -8.25 -6.88 -4.60
N PHE A 178 -7.18 -6.24 -5.11
CA PHE A 178 -6.72 -6.40 -6.47
C PHE A 178 -6.29 -7.85 -6.77
N GLU A 179 -5.47 -8.45 -5.92
CA GLU A 179 -4.97 -9.82 -6.10
C GLU A 179 -6.10 -10.85 -6.13
N ARG A 180 -7.17 -10.65 -5.34
CA ARG A 180 -8.37 -11.48 -5.38
C ARG A 180 -9.11 -11.40 -6.72
N SER A 181 -9.15 -10.22 -7.35
CA SER A 181 -9.86 -10.00 -8.61
C SER A 181 -9.05 -10.34 -9.85
N PHE A 182 -7.73 -10.11 -9.83
CA PHE A 182 -6.85 -10.25 -11.00
C PHE A 182 -5.92 -11.47 -10.92
N HIS A 183 -5.89 -12.20 -9.80
CA HIS A 183 -5.08 -13.40 -9.57
C HIS A 183 -3.57 -13.20 -9.77
N ARG A 184 -3.10 -11.97 -9.54
CA ARG A 184 -1.68 -11.59 -9.56
C ARG A 184 -1.45 -10.34 -8.72
N PRO A 185 -0.21 -10.07 -8.25
CA PRO A 185 0.12 -8.80 -7.62
C PRO A 185 0.00 -7.63 -8.61
N PRO A 186 -0.25 -6.41 -8.10
CA PRO A 186 -0.26 -5.21 -8.93
C PRO A 186 1.16 -4.88 -9.43
N THR A 187 1.25 -4.47 -10.69
CA THR A 187 2.44 -3.82 -11.26
C THR A 187 2.66 -2.44 -10.63
N ASP A 188 3.83 -1.81 -10.81
CA ASP A 188 4.07 -0.45 -10.30
C ASP A 188 3.07 0.57 -10.85
N PHE A 189 2.70 0.40 -12.13
CA PHE A 189 1.68 1.23 -12.79
C PHE A 189 0.32 1.10 -12.09
N GLU A 190 -0.11 -0.13 -11.81
CA GLU A 190 -1.38 -0.40 -11.15
C GLU A 190 -1.35 -0.05 -9.66
N PHE A 191 -0.20 -0.21 -9.00
CA PHE A 191 0.00 0.23 -7.62
C PHE A 191 -0.31 1.72 -7.48
N PHE A 192 0.18 2.55 -8.41
CA PHE A 192 -0.16 3.96 -8.43
C PHE A 192 -1.64 4.22 -8.73
N ILE A 193 -2.25 3.49 -9.67
CA ILE A 193 -3.69 3.65 -9.96
C ILE A 193 -4.53 3.28 -8.74
N LEU A 194 -4.18 2.21 -8.05
CA LEU A 194 -4.82 1.80 -6.79
C LEU A 194 -4.71 2.91 -5.74
N TRP A 195 -3.59 3.64 -5.66
CA TRP A 195 -3.46 4.81 -4.78
C TRP A 195 -4.40 5.96 -5.20
N ASN A 196 -4.28 6.40 -6.45
CA ASN A 196 -4.89 7.64 -6.93
C ASN A 196 -6.39 7.51 -7.27
N ALA A 197 -6.80 6.41 -7.91
CA ALA A 197 -8.16 6.19 -8.40
C ALA A 197 -8.48 4.68 -8.48
N PRO A 198 -8.75 4.01 -7.34
CA PRO A 198 -8.88 2.54 -7.29
C PRO A 198 -9.99 1.98 -8.19
N SER A 199 -11.08 2.73 -8.40
CA SER A 199 -12.17 2.31 -9.32
C SER A 199 -11.77 2.32 -10.80
N GLN A 200 -10.63 2.94 -11.15
CA GLN A 200 -10.15 3.03 -12.53
C GLN A 200 -9.04 2.01 -12.85
N VAL A 201 -8.75 1.04 -11.98
CA VAL A 201 -7.61 0.12 -12.19
C VAL A 201 -7.70 -0.67 -13.50
N GLY A 202 -8.90 -1.06 -13.95
CA GLY A 202 -9.08 -1.76 -15.23
C GLY A 202 -9.10 -0.82 -16.45
N HIS A 203 -9.48 0.45 -16.27
CA HIS A 203 -9.67 1.41 -17.37
C HIS A 203 -9.26 2.82 -16.91
N PRO A 204 -7.95 3.10 -16.75
CA PRO A 204 -7.49 4.40 -16.27
C PRO A 204 -7.75 5.50 -17.30
N SER A 205 -8.27 6.64 -16.84
CA SER A 205 -8.34 7.83 -17.68
C SER A 205 -6.94 8.29 -18.12
N LYS A 206 -6.84 9.03 -19.24
CA LYS A 206 -5.56 9.55 -19.76
C LYS A 206 -4.74 10.31 -18.72
N ALA A 207 -5.42 11.07 -17.86
CA ALA A 207 -4.76 11.84 -16.79
C ALA A 207 -4.15 10.92 -15.73
N VAL A 208 -4.87 9.87 -15.32
CA VAL A 208 -4.41 8.88 -14.33
C VAL A 208 -3.25 8.06 -14.91
N ALA A 209 -3.39 7.57 -16.14
CA ALA A 209 -2.35 6.81 -16.82
C ALA A 209 -1.05 7.62 -16.96
N ARG A 210 -1.13 8.91 -17.31
CA ARG A 210 0.04 9.79 -17.39
C ARG A 210 0.72 9.98 -16.03
N ARG A 211 -0.04 10.12 -14.94
CA ARG A 211 0.53 10.20 -13.58
C ARG A 211 1.22 8.89 -13.19
N ALA A 212 0.58 7.75 -13.46
CA ALA A 212 1.15 6.43 -13.22
C ALA A 212 2.45 6.20 -14.02
N GLY A 213 2.53 6.68 -15.27
CA GLY A 213 3.77 6.64 -16.05
C GLY A 213 4.91 7.41 -15.38
N ARG A 214 4.65 8.60 -14.84
CA ARG A 214 5.67 9.35 -14.07
C ARG A 214 6.10 8.62 -12.81
N PHE A 215 5.16 7.94 -12.14
CA PHE A 215 5.49 7.09 -10.98
C PHE A 215 6.40 5.94 -11.37
N CYS A 216 6.09 5.23 -12.46
CA CYS A 216 6.93 4.15 -12.95
C CYS A 216 8.34 4.62 -13.30
N ASN A 217 8.50 5.81 -13.88
CA ASN A 217 9.83 6.35 -14.17
C ASN A 217 10.63 6.54 -12.87
N LEU A 218 10.03 7.11 -11.82
CA LEU A 218 10.73 7.29 -10.53
C LEU A 218 11.13 5.97 -9.86
N VAL A 219 10.36 4.90 -10.06
CA VAL A 219 10.66 3.57 -9.49
C VAL A 219 11.66 2.81 -10.37
N GLY A 220 11.53 2.92 -11.69
CA GLY A 220 12.30 2.17 -12.70
C GLY A 220 13.64 2.79 -13.09
N ASP A 221 13.90 4.06 -12.76
CA ASP A 221 15.19 4.74 -12.94
C ASP A 221 16.29 4.21 -11.98
N GLY A 222 16.34 2.90 -11.74
CA GLY A 222 17.49 2.22 -11.13
C GLY A 222 17.49 0.70 -11.31
N GLY A 223 17.05 0.24 -12.50
CA GLY A 223 17.18 -1.15 -12.95
C GLY A 223 18.44 -1.38 -13.78
#